data_AF-A0A957PWD0-F1
#
_entry.id   AF-A0A957PWD0-F1
#
_cell.length_a   1.000
_cell.length_b   1.000
_cell.length_c   1.000
_cell.angle_alpha   90.00
_cell.angle_beta   90.00
_cell.angle_gamma   90.00
#
_symmetry.space_group_name_H-M   'P 1'
#
loop_
_entity.id
_entity.type
_entity.pdbx_description
1 polymer ?
#
loop_
_entity_poly.entity_id
_entity_poly.type
_entity_poly.pdbx_seq_one_letter_code
_entity_poly.pdbx_strand_id
1 'polypeptide(L)'
;MTTSSQHWHRLIQRFGSPRERTSTVGQAIQRYEDRATRLWLYSSIIWLTIVDLFGLILALELISPNLFAGIPWLLFSRVRPLHVNGVIFPWLSMMYWGALFYMIPRLTGRRKMWSEQLAIWTGWGFNIWFLLGIITIMAGMTQGREYAEFIWPLD
;
A
#
# COMPACT_ATOMS: atom_id res chain seq x y z
N MET A 1 32.16 47.43 -10.39
CA MET A 1 32.14 46.06 -9.80
C MET A 1 30.96 45.85 -8.81
N THR A 2 29.74 46.37 -9.03
CA THR A 2 28.68 46.34 -7.99
C THR A 2 27.27 45.96 -8.44
N THR A 3 27.06 45.53 -9.69
CA THR A 3 25.70 45.24 -10.20
C THR A 3 25.16 43.86 -9.79
N SER A 4 26.03 42.88 -9.48
CA SER A 4 25.58 41.52 -9.15
C SER A 4 24.96 41.43 -7.74
N SER A 5 25.49 42.13 -6.74
CA SER A 5 25.00 42.05 -5.36
C SER A 5 23.59 42.64 -5.22
N GLN A 6 23.32 43.75 -5.91
CA GLN A 6 21.98 44.36 -5.91
C GLN A 6 20.91 43.54 -6.64
N HIS A 7 21.33 42.76 -7.64
CA HIS A 7 20.44 41.80 -8.30
C HIS A 7 20.04 40.66 -7.32
N TRP A 8 21.00 40.12 -6.59
CA TRP A 8 20.75 39.07 -5.58
C TRP A 8 19.85 39.55 -4.43
N HIS A 9 20.04 40.75 -3.92
CA HIS A 9 19.17 41.31 -2.88
C HIS A 9 17.72 41.49 -3.34
N ARG A 10 17.50 41.94 -4.59
CA ARG A 10 16.14 42.07 -5.15
C ARG A 10 15.44 40.72 -5.33
N LEU A 11 16.18 39.68 -5.72
CA LEU A 11 15.64 38.33 -5.81
C LEU A 11 15.27 37.76 -4.43
N ILE A 12 16.08 38.01 -3.40
CA ILE A 12 15.79 37.58 -2.03
C ILE A 12 14.57 38.29 -1.46
N GLN A 13 14.41 39.59 -1.71
CA GLN A 13 13.20 40.33 -1.30
C GLN A 13 11.95 39.86 -2.05
N ARG A 14 12.06 39.53 -3.34
CA ARG A 14 10.92 39.11 -4.16
C ARG A 14 10.43 37.69 -3.85
N PHE A 15 11.33 36.77 -3.48
CA PHE A 15 11.01 35.36 -3.30
C PHE A 15 11.23 34.84 -1.88
N GLY A 16 11.58 35.71 -0.93
CA GLY A 16 12.04 35.32 0.41
C GLY A 16 13.43 34.68 0.40
N SER A 17 14.06 34.59 1.57
CA SER A 17 15.32 33.89 1.71
C SER A 17 15.15 32.39 1.43
N PRO A 18 16.18 31.67 0.92
CA PRO A 18 16.11 30.22 0.73
C PRO A 18 15.68 29.46 2.00
N ARG A 19 16.11 29.95 3.16
CA ARG A 19 15.81 29.37 4.48
C ARG A 19 14.33 29.50 4.86
N GLU A 20 13.72 30.64 4.56
CA GLU A 20 12.28 30.85 4.75
C GLU A 20 11.49 29.93 3.83
N ARG A 21 11.85 29.82 2.54
CA ARG A 21 11.19 28.89 1.60
C ARG A 21 11.22 27.45 2.09
N THR A 22 12.36 26.96 2.58
CA THR A 22 12.46 25.61 3.15
C THR A 22 11.58 25.43 4.38
N SER A 23 11.46 26.46 5.22
CA SER A 23 10.60 26.42 6.41
C SER A 23 9.11 26.44 6.05
N THR A 24 8.70 27.22 5.04
CA THR A 24 7.30 27.32 4.59
C THR A 24 6.85 26.03 3.91
N VAL A 25 7.70 25.43 3.06
CA VAL A 25 7.41 24.13 2.44
C VAL A 25 7.36 23.02 3.49
N GLY A 26 8.30 23.01 4.45
CA GLY A 26 8.28 22.06 5.56
C GLY A 26 7.02 22.16 6.43
N GLN A 27 6.59 23.39 6.75
CA GLN A 27 5.35 23.64 7.48
C GLN A 27 4.10 23.24 6.67
N ALA A 28 4.11 23.43 5.35
CA ALA A 28 3.01 22.99 4.48
C ALA A 28 2.88 21.46 4.46
N ILE A 29 3.99 20.72 4.43
CA ILE A 29 4.02 19.25 4.53
C ILE A 29 3.51 18.80 5.90
N GLN A 30 3.92 19.46 6.99
CA GLN A 30 3.52 19.11 8.36
C GLN A 30 2.03 19.41 8.66
N ARG A 31 1.35 20.19 7.81
CA ARG A 31 -0.08 20.53 7.99
C ARG A 31 -1.05 19.42 7.62
N TYR A 32 -0.61 18.41 6.85
CA TYR A 32 -1.46 17.29 6.41
C TYR A 32 -1.41 16.16 7.43
N GLU A 33 -2.58 15.67 7.83
CA GLU A 33 -2.67 14.44 8.62
C GLU A 33 -2.57 13.24 7.66
N ASP A 34 -1.45 12.53 7.70
CA ASP A 34 -1.15 11.37 6.86
C ASP A 34 -1.16 10.06 7.66
N ARG A 35 -2.02 9.94 8.69
CA ARG A 35 -2.10 8.70 9.50
C ARG A 35 -2.72 7.56 8.69
N ALA A 36 -3.80 7.84 7.97
CA ALA A 36 -4.43 6.85 7.09
C ALA A 36 -3.46 6.41 5.99
N THR A 37 -2.85 7.36 5.27
CA THR A 37 -1.84 7.09 4.25
C THR A 37 -0.73 6.15 4.75
N ARG A 38 -0.18 6.43 5.94
CA ARG A 38 0.88 5.60 6.53
C ARG A 38 0.41 4.19 6.85
N LEU A 39 -0.79 4.03 7.41
CA LEU A 39 -1.36 2.71 7.69
C LEU A 39 -1.46 1.87 6.43
N TRP A 40 -2.09 2.41 5.38
CA TRP A 40 -2.29 1.71 4.12
C TRP A 40 -0.98 1.35 3.40
N LEU A 41 -0.02 2.27 3.37
CA LEU A 41 1.29 2.02 2.75
C LEU A 41 2.13 1.01 3.55
N TYR A 42 2.17 1.11 4.87
CA TYR A 42 2.90 0.15 5.69
C TYR A 42 2.29 -1.24 5.62
N SER A 43 0.96 -1.36 5.65
CA SER A 43 0.28 -2.63 5.43
C SER A 43 0.59 -3.21 4.04
N SER A 44 0.62 -2.40 2.99
CA SER A 44 0.98 -2.85 1.64
C SER A 44 2.39 -3.45 1.56
N ILE A 45 3.39 -2.83 2.20
CA ILE A 45 4.77 -3.34 2.23
C ILE A 45 4.86 -4.68 2.96
N ILE A 46 4.12 -4.82 4.06
CA ILE A 46 4.05 -6.08 4.82
C ILE A 46 3.44 -7.18 3.94
N TRP A 47 2.31 -6.89 3.28
CA TRP A 47 1.64 -7.87 2.42
C TRP A 47 2.45 -8.24 1.19
N LEU A 48 3.17 -7.29 0.57
CA LEU A 48 4.11 -7.58 -0.52
C LEU A 48 5.10 -8.66 -0.08
N THR A 49 5.73 -8.44 1.07
CA THR A 49 6.75 -9.34 1.60
C THR A 49 6.16 -10.73 1.84
N ILE A 50 4.98 -10.82 2.47
CA ILE A 50 4.33 -12.10 2.76
C ILE A 50 3.95 -12.85 1.47
N VAL A 51 3.34 -12.15 0.53
CA VAL A 51 2.80 -12.76 -0.69
C VAL A 51 3.89 -13.17 -1.66
N ASP A 52 4.98 -12.39 -1.78
CA ASP A 52 6.14 -12.76 -2.59
C ASP A 52 6.86 -13.98 -2.03
N LEU A 53 6.86 -14.19 -0.70
CA LEU A 53 7.36 -15.44 -0.10
C LEU A 53 6.55 -16.65 -0.55
N PHE A 54 5.21 -16.52 -0.64
CA PHE A 54 4.38 -17.58 -1.23
C PHE A 54 4.62 -17.76 -2.73
N GLY A 55 4.93 -16.68 -3.45
CA GLY A 55 5.35 -16.74 -4.86
C GLY A 55 6.67 -17.50 -5.04
N LEU A 56 7.63 -17.30 -4.12
CA LEU A 56 8.89 -18.05 -4.10
C LEU A 56 8.65 -19.54 -3.81
N ILE A 57 7.79 -19.88 -2.86
CA ILE A 57 7.40 -21.27 -2.58
C ILE A 57 6.82 -21.92 -3.83
N LEU A 58 5.92 -21.22 -4.52
CA LEU A 58 5.31 -21.69 -5.77
C LEU A 58 6.35 -21.91 -6.87
N ALA A 59 7.32 -21.00 -7.00
CA ALA A 59 8.41 -21.14 -7.97
C ALA A 59 9.31 -22.36 -7.66
N LEU A 60 9.58 -22.64 -6.39
CA LEU A 60 10.34 -23.82 -5.97
C LEU A 60 9.60 -25.13 -6.28
N GLU A 61 8.29 -25.17 -6.04
CA GLU A 61 7.45 -26.34 -6.34
C GLU A 61 7.39 -26.64 -7.85
N LEU A 62 7.44 -25.62 -8.71
CA LEU A 62 7.53 -25.81 -10.17
C LEU A 62 8.87 -26.42 -10.62
N ILE A 63 9.96 -26.20 -9.88
CA ILE A 63 11.28 -26.77 -10.17
C ILE A 63 11.39 -28.20 -9.62
N SER A 64 10.89 -28.44 -8.41
CA SER A 64 10.86 -29.76 -7.78
C SER A 64 9.47 -30.05 -7.20
N PRO A 65 8.61 -30.77 -7.96
CA PRO A 65 7.19 -30.99 -7.62
C PRO A 65 6.91 -31.75 -6.33
N ASN A 66 7.93 -32.28 -5.65
CA ASN A 66 7.79 -33.07 -4.42
C ASN A 66 8.42 -32.40 -3.19
N LEU A 67 8.88 -31.15 -3.28
CA LEU A 67 9.52 -30.42 -2.18
C LEU A 67 8.64 -30.31 -0.92
N PHE A 68 7.33 -30.15 -1.10
CA PHE A 68 6.36 -29.98 -0.01
C PHE A 68 5.32 -31.12 0.05
N ALA A 69 5.66 -32.27 -0.55
CA ALA A 69 4.79 -33.44 -0.55
C ALA A 69 4.46 -33.87 0.89
N GLY A 70 3.16 -33.93 1.22
CA GLY A 70 2.65 -34.30 2.54
C GLY A 70 2.12 -33.14 3.38
N ILE A 71 2.27 -31.88 2.95
CA ILE A 71 1.73 -30.70 3.63
C ILE A 71 0.58 -30.11 2.78
N PRO A 72 -0.71 -30.37 3.10
CA PRO A 72 -1.84 -29.99 2.26
C PRO A 72 -1.96 -28.49 1.95
N TRP A 73 -1.46 -27.64 2.84
CA TRP A 73 -1.55 -26.18 2.74
C TRP A 73 -0.50 -25.57 1.78
N LEU A 74 0.62 -26.26 1.58
CA LEU A 74 1.74 -25.81 0.74
C LEU A 74 1.73 -26.44 -0.66
N LEU A 75 0.60 -27.05 -1.04
CA LEU A 75 0.43 -27.61 -2.39
C LEU A 75 0.18 -26.50 -3.40
N PHE A 76 0.70 -26.68 -4.60
CA PHE A 76 0.58 -25.75 -5.72
C PHE A 76 -0.86 -25.26 -5.96
N SER A 77 -1.84 -26.17 -5.84
CA SER A 77 -3.25 -25.88 -6.06
C SER A 77 -3.86 -24.86 -5.08
N ARG A 78 -3.29 -24.73 -3.87
CA ARG A 78 -3.75 -23.79 -2.84
C ARG A 78 -2.85 -22.55 -2.76
N VAL A 79 -1.55 -22.71 -2.98
CA VAL A 79 -0.59 -21.59 -2.92
C VAL A 79 -0.76 -20.64 -4.11
N ARG A 80 -1.11 -21.14 -5.31
CA ARG A 80 -1.36 -20.29 -6.49
C ARG A 80 -2.46 -19.25 -6.26
N PRO A 81 -3.70 -19.65 -5.91
CA PRO A 81 -4.75 -18.66 -5.69
C PRO A 81 -4.41 -17.74 -4.52
N LEU A 82 -3.72 -18.23 -3.47
CA LEU A 82 -3.25 -17.37 -2.39
C LEU A 82 -2.28 -16.28 -2.86
N HIS A 83 -1.27 -16.65 -3.66
CA HIS A 83 -0.29 -15.70 -4.17
C HIS A 83 -0.94 -14.65 -5.07
N VAL A 84 -1.68 -15.07 -6.10
CA VAL A 84 -2.28 -14.13 -7.07
C VAL A 84 -3.29 -13.18 -6.41
N ASN A 85 -4.18 -13.70 -5.56
CA ASN A 85 -5.11 -12.86 -4.80
C ASN A 85 -4.38 -11.94 -3.81
N GLY A 86 -3.32 -12.44 -3.18
CA GLY A 86 -2.47 -11.65 -2.29
C GLY A 86 -1.73 -10.52 -3.00
N VAL A 87 -1.33 -10.68 -4.26
CA VAL A 87 -0.65 -9.60 -4.99
C VAL A 87 -1.67 -8.51 -5.31
N ILE A 88 -2.85 -8.88 -5.81
CA ILE A 88 -3.82 -7.91 -6.32
C ILE A 88 -4.56 -7.19 -5.20
N PHE A 89 -5.08 -7.92 -4.21
CA PHE A 89 -5.95 -7.32 -3.21
C PHE A 89 -5.15 -6.56 -2.13
N PRO A 90 -4.38 -7.21 -1.25
CA PRO A 90 -3.73 -6.52 -0.14
C PRO A 90 -2.45 -5.78 -0.52
N TRP A 91 -1.65 -6.22 -1.48
CA TRP A 91 -0.49 -5.43 -1.89
C TRP A 91 -0.90 -4.25 -2.78
N LEU A 92 -1.40 -4.54 -3.99
CA LEU A 92 -1.65 -3.51 -5.01
C LEU A 92 -2.78 -2.56 -4.61
N SER A 93 -3.91 -3.08 -4.12
CA SER A 93 -5.03 -2.20 -3.76
C SER A 93 -4.68 -1.31 -2.56
N MET A 94 -3.93 -1.82 -1.57
CA MET A 94 -3.53 -0.96 -0.45
C MET A 94 -2.50 0.09 -0.84
N MET A 95 -1.56 -0.26 -1.71
CA MET A 95 -0.62 0.71 -2.29
C MET A 95 -1.38 1.82 -3.01
N TYR A 96 -2.34 1.44 -3.85
CA TYR A 96 -3.17 2.37 -4.62
C TYR A 96 -3.97 3.31 -3.72
N TRP A 97 -4.71 2.78 -2.74
CA TRP A 97 -5.46 3.59 -1.78
C TRP A 97 -4.57 4.48 -0.92
N GLY A 98 -3.43 3.97 -0.44
CA GLY A 98 -2.45 4.77 0.29
C GLY A 98 -1.92 5.95 -0.54
N ALA A 99 -1.60 5.70 -1.81
CA ALA A 99 -1.17 6.76 -2.73
C ALA A 99 -2.29 7.78 -3.00
N LEU A 100 -3.54 7.35 -3.17
CA LEU A 100 -4.69 8.24 -3.33
C LEU A 100 -4.92 9.12 -2.11
N PHE A 101 -4.85 8.55 -0.90
CA PHE A 101 -5.00 9.31 0.35
C PHE A 101 -3.89 10.35 0.54
N TYR A 102 -2.69 10.09 0.02
CA TYR A 102 -1.62 11.07 -0.04
C TYR A 102 -1.88 12.17 -1.09
N MET A 103 -2.27 11.80 -2.31
CA MET A 103 -2.35 12.71 -3.45
C MET A 103 -3.60 13.61 -3.42
N ILE A 104 -4.78 13.07 -3.09
CA ILE A 104 -6.06 13.80 -3.21
C ILE A 104 -6.09 15.10 -2.39
N PRO A 105 -5.69 15.13 -1.09
CA PRO A 105 -5.70 16.37 -0.31
C PRO A 105 -4.74 17.42 -0.85
N ARG A 106 -3.60 16.97 -1.38
CA ARG A 106 -2.54 17.84 -1.93
C ARG A 106 -2.98 18.46 -3.26
N LEU A 107 -3.60 17.67 -4.14
CA LEU A 107 -4.11 18.13 -5.44
C LEU A 107 -5.31 19.07 -5.30
N THR A 108 -6.19 18.82 -4.32
CA THR A 108 -7.38 19.65 -4.09
C THR A 108 -7.12 20.87 -3.20
N GLY A 109 -5.89 21.06 -2.73
CA GLY A 109 -5.53 22.16 -1.81
C GLY A 109 -6.21 22.06 -0.43
N ARG A 110 -6.75 20.89 -0.07
CA ARG A 110 -7.47 20.67 1.19
C ARG A 110 -6.53 20.18 2.27
N ARG A 111 -6.54 20.82 3.44
CA ARG A 111 -5.64 20.47 4.57
C ARG A 111 -5.87 19.06 5.14
N LYS A 112 -7.08 18.51 5.00
CA LYS A 112 -7.46 17.19 5.50
C LYS A 112 -8.42 16.50 4.54
N MET A 113 -8.43 15.16 4.58
CA MET A 113 -9.49 14.35 3.97
C MET A 113 -10.81 14.52 4.74
N TRP A 114 -11.93 14.19 4.09
CA TRP A 114 -13.26 14.33 4.69
C TRP A 114 -13.40 13.55 6.01
N SER A 115 -12.91 12.32 6.05
CA SER A 115 -12.86 11.52 7.28
C SER A 115 -11.64 10.61 7.28
N GLU A 116 -10.64 10.95 8.09
CA GLU A 116 -9.45 10.11 8.25
C GLU A 116 -9.73 8.86 9.10
N GLN A 117 -10.62 8.99 10.07
CA GLN A 117 -11.01 7.87 10.92
C GLN A 117 -11.68 6.76 10.10
N LEU A 118 -12.53 7.12 9.12
CA LEU A 118 -13.16 6.16 8.23
C LEU A 118 -12.11 5.42 7.39
N ALA A 119 -11.12 6.13 6.84
CA ALA A 119 -10.04 5.52 6.08
C ALA A 119 -9.18 4.57 6.92
N ILE A 120 -9.00 4.85 8.23
CA ILE A 120 -8.31 3.94 9.14
C ILE A 120 -9.17 2.69 9.39
N TRP A 121 -10.46 2.84 9.65
CA TRP A 121 -11.37 1.71 9.87
C TRP A 121 -11.46 0.79 8.65
N THR A 122 -11.56 1.35 7.44
CA THR A 122 -11.55 0.55 6.21
C THR A 122 -10.22 -0.16 6.00
N GLY A 123 -9.09 0.47 6.35
CA GLY A 123 -7.77 -0.19 6.28
C GLY A 123 -7.64 -1.39 7.22
N TRP A 124 -8.14 -1.28 8.45
CA TRP A 124 -8.22 -2.43 9.37
C TRP A 124 -9.18 -3.50 8.88
N GLY A 125 -10.37 -3.10 8.40
CA GLY A 125 -11.35 -4.01 7.83
C GLY A 125 -10.78 -4.80 6.65
N PHE A 126 -10.02 -4.15 5.76
CA PHE A 126 -9.39 -4.79 4.61
C PHE A 126 -8.32 -5.80 5.04
N ASN A 127 -7.50 -5.48 6.04
CA ASN A 127 -6.52 -6.43 6.60
C ASN A 127 -7.20 -7.67 7.18
N ILE A 128 -8.29 -7.50 7.94
CA ILE A 128 -9.06 -8.60 8.53
C ILE A 128 -9.72 -9.44 7.43
N TRP A 129 -10.35 -8.80 6.46
CA TRP A 129 -10.97 -9.45 5.32
C TRP A 129 -9.98 -10.33 4.56
N PHE A 130 -8.78 -9.83 4.28
CA PHE A 130 -7.77 -10.61 3.58
C PHE A 130 -7.19 -11.75 4.44
N LEU A 131 -7.02 -11.55 5.75
CA LEU A 131 -6.62 -12.62 6.67
C LEU A 131 -7.63 -13.77 6.66
N LEU A 132 -8.94 -13.46 6.66
CA LEU A 132 -9.99 -14.47 6.53
C LEU A 132 -9.90 -15.17 5.18
N GLY A 133 -9.66 -14.42 4.10
CA GLY A 133 -9.46 -14.95 2.75
C GLY A 133 -8.33 -15.98 2.66
N ILE A 134 -7.17 -15.67 3.27
CA ILE A 134 -6.04 -16.62 3.36
C ILE A 134 -6.47 -17.90 4.07
N ILE A 135 -7.12 -17.79 5.23
CA ILE A 135 -7.54 -18.96 6.01
C ILE A 135 -8.49 -19.84 5.18
N THR A 136 -9.43 -19.24 4.45
CA THR A 136 -10.39 -19.98 3.63
C THR A 136 -9.73 -20.67 2.44
N ILE A 137 -8.81 -19.99 1.74
CA ILE A 137 -8.06 -20.58 0.61
C ILE A 137 -7.17 -21.73 1.10
N MET A 138 -6.49 -21.54 2.22
CA MET A 138 -5.63 -22.57 2.82
C MET A 138 -6.42 -23.78 3.31
N ALA A 139 -7.66 -23.57 3.77
CA ALA A 139 -8.61 -24.64 4.08
C ALA A 139 -9.14 -25.37 2.84
N GLY A 140 -8.89 -24.86 1.64
CA GLY A 140 -9.35 -25.43 0.37
C GLY A 140 -10.77 -25.00 -0.02
N MET A 141 -11.33 -23.99 0.64
CA MET A 141 -12.64 -23.45 0.33
C MET A 141 -12.47 -22.36 -0.74
N THR A 142 -12.72 -22.70 -2.01
CA THR A 142 -12.62 -21.76 -3.14
C THR A 142 -13.75 -21.94 -4.14
N GLN A 143 -14.15 -20.85 -4.79
CA GLN A 143 -15.13 -20.88 -5.89
C GLN A 143 -14.54 -21.35 -7.24
N GLY A 144 -13.21 -21.45 -7.36
CA GLY A 144 -12.54 -21.88 -8.59
C GLY A 144 -12.60 -20.88 -9.76
N ARG A 145 -13.03 -19.64 -9.50
CA ARG A 145 -13.02 -18.53 -10.46
C ARG A 145 -11.76 -17.70 -10.23
N GLU A 146 -10.96 -17.50 -11.27
CA GLU A 146 -9.73 -16.70 -11.15
C GLU A 146 -10.07 -15.27 -10.72
N TYR A 147 -9.33 -14.76 -9.71
CA TYR A 147 -9.53 -13.44 -9.07
C TYR A 147 -10.83 -13.29 -8.26
N ALA A 148 -11.61 -14.36 -8.11
CA ALA A 148 -12.84 -14.44 -7.32
C ALA A 148 -12.86 -15.76 -6.52
N GLU A 149 -11.69 -16.16 -6.00
CA GLU A 149 -11.52 -17.44 -5.32
C GLU A 149 -12.06 -17.43 -3.89
N PHE A 150 -12.35 -16.26 -3.31
CA PHE A 150 -12.90 -16.14 -1.97
C PHE A 150 -14.31 -16.71 -1.89
N ILE A 151 -14.70 -17.15 -0.69
CA ILE A 151 -16.03 -17.72 -0.44
C ILE A 151 -17.09 -16.62 -0.35
N TRP A 152 -18.35 -16.95 -0.64
CA TRP A 152 -19.50 -16.03 -0.60
C TRP A 152 -19.63 -15.12 0.66
N PRO A 153 -19.19 -15.49 1.88
CA PRO A 153 -19.19 -14.56 3.02
C PRO A 153 -18.13 -13.46 2.95
N LEU A 154 -17.14 -13.63 2.06
CA LEU A 154 -16.02 -12.73 1.83
C LEU A 154 -16.13 -12.04 0.46
N ASP A 155 -17.15 -12.34 -0.35
CA ASP A 155 -17.50 -11.56 -1.55
C ASP A 155 -18.07 -10.19 -1.14
#